data_AF-B9G6V3-F1
#
_entry.id   AF-B9G6V3-F1
#
_cell.length_a   1.000
_cell.length_b   1.000
_cell.length_c   1.000
_cell.angle_alpha   90.00
_cell.angle_beta   90.00
_cell.angle_gamma   90.00
#
_symmetry.space_group_name_H-M   'P 1'
#
loop_
_entity.id
_entity.type
_entity.pdbx_description
1 polymer ?
#
loop_
_entity_poly.entity_id
_entity_poly.type
_entity_poly.pdbx_seq_one_letter_code
_entity_poly.pdbx_strand_id
1 'polypeptide(L)'
;MAVRNVAAGRNASEAIRAEIPGAIVHVLEMDLSSMDSVRRFASEFDSLNLPLNILINNAGIKAWGCTRSVDGLELHFATNYIVQYFNVRPFSTDKSLDGEHEEHK
;
A
#
# COMPACT_ATOMS: atom_id res chain seq x y z
N MET A 1 -3.11 6.17 -4.24
CA MET A 1 -3.47 5.02 -5.09
C MET A 1 -2.28 4.08 -5.16
N ALA A 2 -2.47 2.84 -4.74
CA ALA A 2 -1.47 1.78 -4.83
C ALA A 2 -1.85 0.83 -5.97
N VAL A 3 -0.95 0.57 -6.93
CA VAL A 3 -1.26 -0.20 -8.14
C VAL A 3 -0.11 -1.11 -8.57
N ARG A 4 -0.44 -2.29 -9.10
CA ARG A 4 0.56 -3.17 -9.74
C ARG A 4 1.03 -2.70 -11.11
N ASN A 5 0.24 -1.85 -11.78
CA ASN A 5 0.57 -1.28 -13.09
C ASN A 5 0.50 0.25 -13.00
N VAL A 6 1.68 0.87 -12.93
CA VAL A 6 1.82 2.32 -12.76
C VAL A 6 1.26 3.10 -13.94
N ALA A 7 1.39 2.60 -15.17
CA ALA A 7 0.84 3.28 -16.35
C ALA A 7 -0.69 3.34 -16.29
N ALA A 8 -1.35 2.23 -15.94
CA ALA A 8 -2.80 2.20 -15.74
C ALA A 8 -3.24 3.12 -14.59
N GLY A 9 -2.50 3.13 -13.48
CA GLY A 9 -2.78 4.02 -12.35
C GLY A 9 -2.61 5.51 -12.70
N ARG A 10 -1.62 5.86 -13.52
CA ARG A 10 -1.42 7.22 -14.01
C ARG A 10 -2.59 7.68 -14.87
N ASN A 11 -3.03 6.86 -15.81
CA ASN A 11 -4.20 7.17 -16.65
C ASN A 11 -5.45 7.41 -15.79
N ALA A 12 -5.68 6.57 -14.77
CA ALA A 12 -6.79 6.75 -13.83
C ALA A 12 -6.65 8.05 -13.01
N SER A 13 -5.44 8.36 -12.55
CA SER A 13 -5.16 9.61 -11.83
C SER A 13 -5.41 10.85 -12.69
N GLU A 14 -5.07 10.80 -13.98
CA GLU A 14 -5.30 11.90 -14.91
C GLU A 14 -6.81 12.11 -15.15
N ALA A 15 -7.57 11.02 -15.33
CA ALA A 15 -9.02 11.08 -15.45
C ALA A 15 -9.68 11.72 -14.21
N ILE A 16 -9.26 11.32 -13.00
CA ILE A 16 -9.77 11.89 -11.75
C ILE A 16 -9.47 13.40 -11.66
N ARG A 17 -8.26 13.82 -12.04
CA ARG A 17 -7.87 15.23 -12.01
C ARG A 17 -8.57 16.08 -13.06
N ALA A 18 -8.94 15.47 -14.19
CA ALA A 18 -9.74 16.14 -15.23
C ALA A 18 -11.18 16.38 -14.75
N GLU A 19 -11.76 15.43 -14.01
CA GLU A 19 -13.12 15.55 -13.46
C GLU A 19 -13.18 16.44 -12.21
N ILE A 20 -12.16 16.37 -11.36
CA ILE A 20 -12.05 17.16 -10.12
C ILE A 20 -10.73 17.95 -10.16
N PRO A 21 -10.76 19.19 -10.70
CA PRO A 21 -9.61 20.08 -10.68
C PRO A 21 -9.11 20.32 -9.26
N GLY A 22 -7.84 20.02 -8.99
CA GLY A 22 -7.23 20.15 -7.66
C GLY A 22 -7.20 18.87 -6.82
N ALA A 23 -7.75 17.76 -7.31
CA ALA A 23 -7.61 16.46 -6.63
C ALA A 23 -6.14 16.05 -6.50
N ILE A 24 -5.68 15.85 -5.26
CA ILE A 24 -4.34 15.36 -4.97
C ILE A 24 -4.36 13.83 -5.01
N VAL A 25 -3.77 13.27 -6.05
CA VAL A 25 -3.71 11.81 -6.26
C VAL A 25 -2.25 11.40 -6.39
N HIS A 26 -1.77 10.61 -5.44
CA HIS A 26 -0.46 9.94 -5.51
C HIS A 26 -0.63 8.54 -6.09
N VAL A 27 0.20 8.16 -7.07
CA VAL A 27 0.24 6.80 -7.63
C VAL A 27 1.54 6.17 -7.19
N LEU A 28 1.45 5.10 -6.41
CA LEU A 28 2.58 4.32 -5.91
C LEU A 28 2.47 2.87 -6.41
N GLU A 29 3.60 2.25 -6.71
CA GLU A 29 3.63 0.85 -7.15
C GLU A 29 3.42 -0.08 -5.96
N MET A 30 2.55 -1.09 -6.12
CA MET A 30 2.36 -2.15 -5.13
C MET A 30 1.82 -3.42 -5.80
N ASP A 31 2.59 -4.49 -5.70
CA ASP A 31 2.18 -5.85 -6.07
C ASP A 31 2.00 -6.70 -4.80
N LEU A 32 0.75 -7.08 -4.56
CA LEU A 32 0.35 -7.84 -3.39
C LEU A 32 0.72 -9.32 -3.46
N SER A 33 1.21 -9.78 -4.61
CA SER A 33 1.80 -11.12 -4.73
C SER A 33 3.27 -11.17 -4.29
N SER A 34 3.88 -10.03 -3.96
CA SER A 34 5.28 -9.92 -3.52
C SER A 34 5.40 -9.15 -2.21
N MET A 35 5.86 -9.81 -1.16
CA MET A 35 6.06 -9.16 0.14
C MET A 35 7.11 -8.03 0.09
N ASP A 36 8.14 -8.17 -0.75
CA ASP A 36 9.13 -7.11 -0.96
C ASP A 36 8.53 -5.89 -1.63
N SER A 37 7.59 -6.07 -2.56
CA SER A 37 6.85 -4.95 -3.15
C SER A 37 5.99 -4.24 -2.10
N VAL A 38 5.30 -4.98 -1.23
CA VAL A 38 4.50 -4.41 -0.13
C VAL A 38 5.38 -3.60 0.84
N ARG A 39 6.56 -4.10 1.21
CA ARG A 39 7.49 -3.36 2.08
C ARG A 39 8.01 -2.09 1.43
N ARG A 40 8.38 -2.13 0.15
CA ARG A 40 8.81 -0.94 -0.61
C ARG A 40 7.70 0.10 -0.66
N PHE A 41 6.47 -0.31 -0.98
CA PHE A 41 5.30 0.56 -0.96
C PHE A 41 5.11 1.24 0.40
N ALA A 42 5.18 0.48 1.50
CA ALA A 42 5.02 1.02 2.85
C ALA A 42 6.09 2.07 3.17
N SER A 43 7.34 1.83 2.79
CA SER A 43 8.43 2.79 2.96
C SER A 43 8.23 4.05 2.11
N GLU A 44 7.80 3.90 0.86
CA GLU A 44 7.51 5.04 -0.01
C GLU A 44 6.34 5.87 0.53
N PHE A 45 5.29 5.22 1.03
CA PHE A 45 4.17 5.92 1.64
C PHE A 45 4.58 6.67 2.92
N ASP A 46 5.35 6.07 3.83
CA ASP A 46 5.84 6.74 5.04
C ASP A 46 6.69 7.98 4.68
N SER A 47 7.48 7.90 3.60
CA SER A 47 8.27 9.05 3.13
C SER A 47 7.45 10.25 2.66
N LEU A 48 6.17 10.06 2.31
CA LEU A 48 5.27 11.15 1.98
C LEU A 48 4.85 11.98 3.21
N ASN A 49 5.05 11.47 4.43
CA ASN A 49 4.64 12.10 5.69
C ASN A 49 3.16 12.54 5.69
N LEU A 50 2.29 11.71 5.07
CA LEU A 50 0.85 11.95 5.02
C LEU A 50 0.13 11.08 6.06
N PRO A 51 -0.91 11.59 6.72
CA PRO A 51 -1.73 10.78 7.62
C PRO A 51 -2.52 9.75 6.81
N LEU A 52 -2.53 8.48 7.26
CA LEU A 52 -3.41 7.46 6.70
C LEU A 52 -4.75 7.47 7.44
N ASN A 53 -5.77 8.07 6.84
CA ASN A 53 -7.11 8.14 7.46
C ASN A 53 -7.99 6.93 7.12
N ILE A 54 -7.87 6.40 5.89
CA ILE A 54 -8.71 5.30 5.39
C ILE A 54 -7.86 4.35 4.56
N LEU A 55 -7.94 3.06 4.87
CA LEU A 55 -7.36 1.98 4.08
C LEU A 55 -8.47 1.16 3.43
N ILE A 56 -8.47 1.09 2.10
CA ILE A 56 -9.43 0.29 1.33
C ILE A 56 -8.68 -0.86 0.64
N ASN A 57 -8.78 -2.07 1.21
CA ASN A 57 -8.23 -3.28 0.60
C ASN A 57 -9.16 -3.81 -0.50
N ASN A 58 -9.16 -3.15 -1.65
CA ASN A 58 -10.00 -3.52 -2.80
C ASN A 58 -9.29 -4.44 -3.82
N ALA A 59 -7.97 -4.57 -3.72
CA ALA A 59 -7.22 -5.34 -4.70
C ALA A 59 -7.53 -6.84 -4.57
N GLY A 60 -7.87 -7.46 -5.69
CA GLY A 60 -8.12 -8.88 -5.75
C GLY A 60 -7.86 -9.45 -7.14
N ILE A 61 -7.48 -10.72 -7.19
CA ILE A 61 -7.30 -11.44 -8.44
C ILE A 61 -8.27 -12.62 -8.53
N LYS A 62 -8.65 -12.93 -9.76
CA LYS A 62 -9.30 -14.19 -10.12
C LYS A 62 -8.37 -14.93 -11.09
N ALA A 63 -7.46 -15.72 -10.55
CA ALA A 63 -6.61 -16.60 -11.34
C ALA A 63 -7.24 -18.00 -11.48
N TRP A 64 -7.12 -18.62 -12.65
CA TRP A 64 -7.54 -20.02 -12.86
C TRP A 64 -6.30 -20.91 -12.79
N GLY A 65 -6.36 -21.99 -11.99
CA GLY A 65 -5.23 -22.88 -11.74
C GLY A 65 -4.40 -22.48 -10.50
N CYS A 66 -3.76 -23.47 -9.87
CA CYS A 66 -2.90 -23.29 -8.69
C CYS A 66 -1.57 -22.66 -9.12
N THR A 67 -1.57 -21.34 -9.30
CA THR A 67 -0.37 -20.56 -9.58
C THR A 67 0.23 -20.08 -8.26
N ARG A 68 1.55 -20.05 -8.17
CA ARG A 68 2.24 -19.57 -6.97
C ARG A 68 2.74 -18.14 -7.15
N SER A 69 2.71 -17.37 -6.08
CA SER A 69 3.36 -16.07 -5.98
C SER A 69 4.88 -16.22 -5.97
N VAL A 70 5.61 -15.10 -6.08
CA VAL A 70 7.08 -15.09 -6.02
C VAL A 70 7.59 -15.61 -4.67
N ASP A 71 6.80 -15.44 -3.62
CA ASP A 71 7.08 -15.92 -2.26
C ASP A 71 6.67 -17.41 -2.07
N GLY A 72 6.27 -18.09 -3.14
CA GLY A 72 5.91 -19.50 -3.11
C GLY A 72 4.55 -19.79 -2.46
N LEU A 73 3.71 -18.78 -2.23
CA LEU A 73 2.34 -18.95 -1.71
C LEU A 73 1.34 -19.15 -2.85
N GLU A 74 0.18 -19.74 -2.59
CA GLU A 74 -0.89 -19.76 -3.59
C GLU A 74 -1.34 -18.31 -3.88
N LEU A 75 -1.52 -17.98 -5.16
CA LEU A 75 -1.65 -16.59 -5.61
C LEU A 75 -2.92 -15.91 -5.06
N HIS A 76 -4.07 -16.61 -4.97
CA HIS A 76 -5.26 -16.05 -4.33
C HIS A 76 -5.05 -15.83 -2.84
N PHE A 77 -4.37 -16.75 -2.16
CA PHE A 77 -4.04 -16.60 -0.74
C PHE A 77 -3.13 -15.40 -0.49
N ALA A 78 -2.10 -15.22 -1.31
CA ALA A 78 -1.19 -14.08 -1.25
C ALA A 78 -1.90 -12.75 -1.48
N THR A 79 -2.72 -12.65 -2.55
CA THR A 79 -3.28 -11.36 -2.99
C THR A 79 -4.64 -11.02 -2.37
N ASN A 80 -5.48 -12.00 -2.04
CA ASN A 80 -6.84 -11.73 -1.56
C ASN A 80 -6.95 -11.82 -0.02
N TYR A 81 -6.12 -12.63 0.64
CA TYR A 81 -6.23 -12.89 2.08
C TYR A 81 -5.10 -12.26 2.90
N ILE A 82 -3.84 -12.45 2.50
CA ILE A 82 -2.67 -11.97 3.25
C ILE A 82 -2.58 -10.43 3.29
N VAL A 83 -3.08 -9.77 2.24
CA VAL A 83 -3.20 -8.31 2.15
C VAL A 83 -3.91 -7.70 3.35
N GLN A 84 -4.98 -8.34 3.81
CA GLN A 84 -5.75 -7.86 4.95
C GLN A 84 -4.93 -7.86 6.25
N TYR A 85 -4.03 -8.84 6.41
CA TYR A 85 -3.23 -9.00 7.62
C TYR A 85 -1.99 -8.09 7.61
N PHE A 86 -1.29 -7.99 6.47
CA PHE A 86 -0.02 -7.27 6.40
C PHE A 86 -0.18 -5.76 6.23
N ASN A 87 -1.24 -5.25 5.62
CA ASN A 87 -1.40 -3.80 5.50
C ASN A 87 -1.84 -3.14 6.81
N VAL A 88 -2.47 -3.86 7.75
CA VAL A 88 -2.93 -3.27 9.02
C VAL A 88 -1.77 -3.00 9.99
N ARG A 89 -0.75 -3.88 10.03
CA ARG A 89 0.34 -3.76 11.01
C ARG A 89 1.32 -2.59 10.81
N PRO A 90 1.85 -2.31 9.60
CA PRO A 90 2.86 -1.26 9.41
C PRO A 90 2.27 0.15 9.54
N PHE A 91 0.97 0.33 9.34
CA PHE A 91 0.32 1.63 9.52
C PHE A 91 -0.29 1.83 10.92
N SER A 92 -0.35 0.79 11.75
CA SER A 92 -0.90 0.86 13.11
C SER A 92 0.15 1.10 14.19
N THR A 93 1.45 1.05 13.88
CA THR A 93 2.48 1.51 14.83
C THR A 93 2.50 3.02 14.82
N ASP A 94 1.61 3.57 15.64
CA ASP A 94 1.55 4.96 16.04
C ASP A 94 2.95 5.41 16.50
N LYS A 95 3.49 6.47 15.88
CA LYS A 95 4.74 7.14 16.31
C LYS A 95 4.45 7.98 17.57
N SER A 96 3.86 7.38 18.60
CA SER A 96 3.68 8.01 19.90
C SER A 96 4.86 7.67 20.81
N LEU A 97 5.68 8.70 21.08
CA LEU A 97 6.58 8.89 22.23
C LEU A 97 8.00 8.28 22.17
N ASP A 98 8.90 8.90 21.39
CA ASP A 98 10.36 8.79 21.59
C ASP A 98 11.03 10.18 21.61
N GLY A 99 10.47 11.10 22.41
CA GLY A 99 11.07 12.41 22.61
C GLY A 99 10.59 13.04 23.90
N GLU A 100 11.38 12.88 24.97
CA GLU A 100 11.63 13.81 26.07
C GLU A 100 12.18 13.04 27.29
N HIS A 101 13.51 12.87 27.29
CA HIS A 101 14.28 12.76 28.52
C HIS A 101 15.38 13.82 28.46
N GLU A 102 15.01 15.08 28.72
CA GLU A 102 15.97 16.06 29.21
C GLU A 102 16.19 15.80 30.71
N GLU A 103 17.42 15.44 31.05
CA GLU A 103 17.95 15.44 32.39
C GLU A 103 17.91 16.86 32.97
N HIS A 104 17.15 17.05 34.05
CA HIS A 104 17.45 18.09 35.03
C HIS A 104 17.80 17.43 36.36
N LYS A 105 19.08 17.52 36.72
CA LYS A 105 19.59 17.39 38.08
C LYS A 105 20.39 18.64 38.42
#